data_AF-A0A524P8U8-F1
#
_entry.id   AF-A0A524P8U8-F1
#
_cell.length_a   1.000
_cell.length_b   1.000
_cell.length_c   1.000
_cell.angle_alpha   90.00
_cell.angle_beta   90.00
_cell.angle_gamma   90.00
#
_symmetry.space_group_name_H-M   'P 1'
#
loop_
_entity.id
_entity.type
_entity.pdbx_description
1 polymer ?
#
loop_
_entity_poly.entity_id
_entity_poly.type
_entity_poly.pdbx_seq_one_letter_code
_entity_poly.pdbx_strand_id
1 'polypeptide(L)'
;MSSSEITSVFDRPYRPKPIAIANRVGRLLSGVGIGGKPITVDGVLSDARRKGGLSDFGNEGCLEPLEVLVDSINREAALNPVGHMIIRGRIVGVLVNKLVAQDNIKRHP
;
A
#
# COMPACT_ATOMS: atom_id res chain seq x y z
N MET A 1 -7.60 -14.84 -28.07
CA MET A 1 -6.96 -14.85 -26.75
C MET A 1 -8.05 -15.09 -25.73
N SER A 2 -7.99 -16.20 -25.02
CA SER A 2 -9.02 -16.60 -24.05
C SER A 2 -8.72 -15.97 -22.69
N SER A 3 -9.75 -15.55 -21.94
CA SER A 3 -9.59 -14.95 -20.61
C SER A 3 -8.77 -15.80 -19.63
N SER A 4 -8.66 -17.11 -19.89
CA SER A 4 -7.84 -18.05 -19.10
C SER A 4 -6.33 -17.89 -19.31
N GLU A 5 -5.88 -17.31 -20.43
CA GLU A 5 -4.45 -17.07 -20.72
C GLU A 5 -3.91 -15.88 -19.94
N ILE A 6 -4.74 -14.86 -19.66
CA ILE A 6 -4.33 -13.64 -18.94
C ILE A 6 -4.08 -13.95 -17.46
N THR A 7 -4.87 -14.84 -16.85
CA THR A 7 -4.72 -15.23 -15.44
C THR A 7 -3.53 -16.16 -15.21
N SER A 8 -3.17 -17.01 -16.19
CA SER A 8 -2.04 -17.94 -16.07
C SER A 8 -0.68 -17.25 -15.94
N VAL A 9 -0.53 -16.03 -16.45
CA VAL A 9 0.74 -15.28 -16.41
C VAL A 9 1.09 -14.81 -14.99
N PHE A 10 0.11 -14.76 -14.08
CA PHE A 10 0.31 -14.36 -12.68
C PHE A 10 0.64 -15.52 -11.73
N ASP A 11 0.65 -16.76 -12.23
CA ASP A 11 0.65 -17.96 -11.38
C ASP A 11 2.02 -18.26 -10.74
N ARG A 12 3.11 -17.64 -11.22
CA ARG A 12 4.46 -17.79 -10.65
C ARG A 12 5.26 -16.49 -10.63
N PRO A 13 4.98 -15.58 -9.68
CA PRO A 13 5.83 -14.42 -9.47
C PRO A 13 7.26 -14.86 -9.16
N TYR A 14 8.25 -14.33 -9.90
CA TYR A 14 9.67 -14.56 -9.63
C TYR A 14 9.96 -14.23 -8.16
N ARG A 15 10.38 -15.24 -7.38
CA ARG A 15 10.71 -15.12 -5.96
C ARG A 15 12.23 -15.21 -5.79
N PRO A 16 12.96 -14.09 -5.79
CA PRO A 16 14.36 -14.07 -5.42
C PRO A 16 14.56 -14.80 -4.08
N LYS A 17 15.54 -15.72 -4.02
CA LYS A 17 15.87 -16.50 -2.81
C LYS A 17 16.03 -15.64 -1.53
N PRO A 18 16.53 -14.38 -1.59
CA PRO A 18 16.55 -13.49 -0.42
C PRO A 18 15.17 -13.17 0.16
N ILE A 19 14.13 -13.01 -0.67
CA ILE A 19 12.75 -12.74 -0.23
C ILE A 19 12.16 -13.96 0.48
N ALA A 20 12.49 -15.17 0.01
CA ALA A 20 12.04 -16.40 0.66
C ALA A 20 12.62 -16.57 2.07
N ILE A 21 13.88 -16.15 2.28
CA ILE A 21 14.55 -16.17 3.59
C ILE A 21 13.93 -15.11 4.51
N ALA A 22 13.73 -13.88 4.02
CA ALA A 22 13.07 -12.82 4.77
C ALA A 22 11.65 -13.20 5.22
N ASN A 23 10.88 -13.90 4.35
CA ASN A 23 9.55 -14.43 4.70
C ASN A 23 9.60 -15.49 5.81
N ARG A 24 10.69 -16.26 5.92
CA ARG A 24 10.85 -17.31 6.95
C ARG A 24 11.21 -16.69 8.31
N VAL A 25 12.10 -15.70 8.31
CA VAL A 25 12.50 -14.94 9.51
C VAL A 25 11.35 -14.06 10.00
N GLY A 26 10.63 -13.38 9.11
CA GLY A 26 9.49 -12.53 9.46
C GLY A 26 8.35 -13.28 10.15
N ARG A 27 8.07 -14.54 9.77
CA ARG A 27 7.07 -15.38 10.45
C ARG A 27 7.47 -15.77 11.86
N LEU A 28 8.76 -15.97 12.12
CA LEU A 28 9.27 -16.27 13.47
C LEU A 28 9.26 -15.03 14.37
N LEU A 29 9.51 -13.84 13.81
CA LEU A 29 9.52 -12.58 14.54
C LEU A 29 8.11 -11.97 14.74
N SER A 30 7.13 -12.34 13.90
CA SER A 30 5.72 -11.89 14.05
C SER A 30 5.08 -12.42 15.34
N GLY A 31 5.49 -13.60 15.82
CA GLY A 31 5.06 -14.14 17.13
C GLY A 31 5.61 -13.38 18.33
N VAL A 32 6.58 -12.47 18.12
CA VAL A 32 7.22 -11.64 19.16
C VAL A 32 6.77 -10.16 19.04
N GLY A 33 5.73 -9.87 18.23
CA GLY A 33 5.23 -8.51 18.03
C GLY A 33 6.02 -7.68 17.00
N ILE A 34 6.98 -8.29 16.30
CA ILE A 34 7.69 -7.68 15.17
C ILE A 34 6.94 -8.05 13.88
N GLY A 35 5.71 -7.59 13.80
CA GLY A 35 4.85 -7.58 12.62
C GLY A 35 4.34 -6.16 12.49
N GLY A 36 4.75 -5.43 11.45
CA GLY A 36 4.67 -3.96 11.39
C GLY A 36 3.34 -3.39 11.94
N LYS A 37 3.44 -2.27 12.67
CA LYS A 37 2.28 -1.54 13.21
C LYS A 37 1.18 -1.37 12.15
N PRO A 38 -0.11 -1.63 12.46
CA PRO A 38 -1.20 -1.55 11.49
C PRO A 38 -1.15 -0.30 10.61
N ILE A 39 -1.52 -0.46 9.33
CA ILE A 39 -1.70 0.70 8.45
C ILE A 39 -2.86 1.52 9.00
N THR A 40 -2.68 2.83 9.11
CA THR A 40 -3.73 3.76 9.51
C THR A 40 -3.93 4.78 8.41
N VAL A 41 -5.17 5.22 8.22
CA VAL A 41 -5.54 6.25 7.24
C VAL A 41 -4.74 7.53 7.48
N ASP A 42 -4.76 8.04 8.71
CA ASP A 42 -3.97 9.22 9.10
C ASP A 42 -2.47 9.03 8.87
N GLY A 43 -1.96 7.82 9.16
CA GLY A 43 -0.55 7.51 8.97
C GLY A 43 -0.11 7.60 7.51
N VAL A 44 -0.91 7.07 6.57
CA VAL A 44 -0.58 7.13 5.14
C VAL A 44 -0.85 8.51 4.53
N LEU A 45 -1.88 9.22 5.00
CA LEU A 45 -2.14 10.61 4.60
C LEU A 45 -1.01 11.54 5.05
N SER A 46 -0.61 11.45 6.32
CA SER A 46 0.51 12.22 6.88
C SER A 46 1.82 11.95 6.13
N ASP A 47 2.10 10.69 5.82
CA ASP A 47 3.27 10.30 5.05
C ASP A 47 3.24 10.80 3.61
N ALA A 48 2.08 10.76 2.96
CA ALA A 48 1.92 11.31 1.62
C ALA A 48 2.13 12.83 1.62
N ARG A 49 1.60 13.55 2.60
CA ARG A 49 1.83 15.01 2.75
C ARG A 49 3.31 15.32 2.93
N ARG A 50 3.98 14.62 3.86
CA ARG A 50 5.41 14.78 4.13
C ARG A 50 6.27 14.47 2.91
N LYS A 51 5.92 13.41 2.17
CA LYS A 51 6.68 12.96 0.99
C LYS A 51 6.44 13.84 -0.24
N GLY A 52 5.20 14.29 -0.45
CA GLY A 52 4.79 15.07 -1.62
C GLY A 52 4.94 16.58 -1.46
N GLY A 53 5.09 17.10 -0.24
CA GLY A 53 5.16 18.54 0.04
C GLY A 53 3.85 19.30 -0.19
N LEU A 54 2.75 18.57 -0.40
CA LEU A 54 1.41 19.08 -0.69
C LEU A 54 0.43 18.55 0.36
N SER A 55 -0.66 19.28 0.62
CA SER A 55 -1.61 18.93 1.70
C SER A 55 -3.06 18.73 1.25
N ASP A 56 -3.41 19.19 0.05
CA ASP A 56 -4.77 19.17 -0.47
C ASP A 56 -5.06 17.94 -1.32
N PHE A 57 -5.93 17.06 -0.81
CA PHE A 57 -6.42 15.88 -1.53
C PHE A 57 -7.67 16.15 -2.38
N GLY A 58 -8.20 17.38 -2.37
CA GLY A 58 -9.48 17.71 -3.00
C GLY A 58 -10.66 17.24 -2.16
N ASN A 59 -11.71 16.75 -2.81
CA ASN A 59 -12.90 16.28 -2.09
C ASN A 59 -12.60 15.08 -1.18
N GLU A 60 -13.45 14.90 -0.17
CA GLU A 60 -13.34 13.83 0.83
C GLU A 60 -13.74 12.44 0.31
N GLY A 61 -14.23 12.33 -0.93
CA GLY A 61 -14.66 11.06 -1.54
C GLY A 61 -13.54 10.03 -1.72
N CYS A 62 -12.28 10.40 -1.48
CA CYS A 62 -11.18 9.43 -1.42
C CYS A 62 -10.95 8.81 -0.04
N LEU A 63 -11.56 9.36 1.03
CA LEU A 63 -11.33 8.90 2.40
C LEU A 63 -12.04 7.58 2.68
N GLU A 64 -13.33 7.48 2.34
CA GLU A 64 -14.12 6.26 2.49
C GLU A 64 -13.48 5.03 1.81
N PRO A 65 -13.11 5.06 0.52
CA PRO A 65 -12.47 3.90 -0.11
C PRO A 65 -11.08 3.61 0.47
N LEU A 66 -10.38 4.62 1.01
CA LEU A 66 -9.10 4.41 1.69
C LEU A 66 -9.29 3.73 3.05
N GLU A 67 -10.32 4.09 3.81
CA GLU A 67 -10.71 3.44 5.06
C GLU A 67 -11.01 1.95 4.83
N VAL A 68 -11.85 1.64 3.84
CA VAL A 68 -12.20 0.26 3.47
C VAL A 68 -10.96 -0.54 3.07
N LEU A 69 -10.07 0.05 2.25
CA LEU A 69 -8.84 -0.61 1.84
C LEU A 69 -7.92 -0.91 3.03
N VAL A 70 -7.74 0.06 3.93
CA VAL A 70 -6.90 -0.09 5.13
C VAL A 70 -7.47 -1.15 6.07
N ASP A 71 -8.79 -1.19 6.27
CA ASP A 71 -9.45 -2.22 7.10
C ASP A 71 -9.22 -3.63 6.53
N SER A 72 -9.49 -3.83 5.24
CA SER A 72 -9.28 -5.13 4.57
C SER A 72 -7.82 -5.57 4.62
N ILE A 73 -6.86 -4.66 4.40
CA ILE A 73 -5.43 -5.02 4.52
C ILE A 73 -5.07 -5.47 5.93
N ASN A 74 -5.54 -4.76 6.95
CA ASN A 74 -5.21 -5.06 8.33
C ASN A 74 -5.87 -6.37 8.81
N ARG A 75 -7.07 -6.68 8.33
CA ARG A 75 -7.86 -7.83 8.83
C ARG A 75 -7.72 -9.10 7.99
N GLU A 76 -7.55 -8.98 6.68
CA GLU A 76 -7.70 -10.10 5.76
C GLU A 76 -6.41 -10.46 5.01
N ALA A 77 -5.53 -9.49 4.75
CA ALA A 77 -4.39 -9.71 3.85
C ALA A 77 -3.25 -10.56 4.44
N ALA A 78 -3.26 -10.85 5.75
CA ALA A 78 -2.27 -11.68 6.45
C ALA A 78 -0.80 -11.37 6.05
N LEU A 79 -0.47 -10.08 5.97
CA LEU A 79 0.82 -9.63 5.44
C LEU A 79 1.96 -9.96 6.41
N ASN A 80 3.07 -10.46 5.86
CA ASN A 80 4.34 -10.48 6.57
C ASN A 80 4.96 -9.07 6.63
N PRO A 81 6.00 -8.84 7.47
CA PRO A 81 6.58 -7.50 7.63
C PRO A 81 7.05 -6.82 6.32
N VAL A 82 7.62 -7.58 5.39
CA VAL A 82 8.07 -7.06 4.09
C VAL A 82 6.87 -6.70 3.22
N GLY A 83 5.86 -7.58 3.17
CA GLY A 83 4.60 -7.32 2.45
C GLY A 83 3.90 -6.08 2.98
N HIS A 84 3.89 -5.90 4.31
CA HIS A 84 3.35 -4.72 4.97
C HIS A 84 4.09 -3.43 4.51
N MET A 85 5.42 -3.43 4.54
CA MET A 85 6.21 -2.28 4.08
C MET A 85 5.92 -1.93 2.61
N ILE A 86 5.83 -2.93 1.74
CA ILE A 86 5.55 -2.75 0.31
C ILE A 86 4.15 -2.14 0.11
N ILE A 87 3.11 -2.71 0.72
CA ILE A 87 1.73 -2.24 0.56
C ILE A 87 1.58 -0.82 1.10
N ARG A 88 2.12 -0.54 2.29
CA ARG A 88 2.10 0.81 2.86
C ARG A 88 2.79 1.83 1.93
N GLY A 89 3.94 1.47 1.36
CA GLY A 89 4.65 2.31 0.39
C GLY A 89 3.84 2.59 -0.88
N ARG A 90 3.11 1.59 -1.39
CA ARG A 90 2.22 1.75 -2.55
C ARG A 90 1.06 2.71 -2.27
N ILE A 91 0.39 2.56 -1.11
CA ILE A 91 -0.70 3.46 -0.71
C ILE A 91 -0.19 4.91 -0.64
N VAL A 92 0.93 5.14 0.04
CA VAL A 92 1.55 6.47 0.12
C VAL A 92 1.89 7.02 -1.27
N GLY A 93 2.42 6.19 -2.18
CA GLY A 93 2.72 6.60 -3.55
C GLY A 93 1.49 7.06 -4.34
N VAL A 94 0.39 6.31 -4.25
CA VAL A 94 -0.89 6.68 -4.90
C VAL A 94 -1.43 7.99 -4.32
N LEU A 95 -1.35 8.17 -2.99
CA LEU A 95 -1.78 9.40 -2.33
C LEU A 95 -0.92 10.62 -2.73
N VAL A 96 0.39 10.45 -2.89
CA VAL A 96 1.25 11.52 -3.45
C VAL A 96 0.83 11.88 -4.87
N ASN A 97 0.56 10.90 -5.72
CA ASN A 97 0.10 11.17 -7.08
C ASN A 97 -1.23 11.93 -7.09
N LYS A 98 -2.15 11.62 -6.17
CA LYS A 98 -3.39 12.36 -6.01
C LYS A 98 -3.16 13.81 -5.59
N LEU A 99 -2.25 14.07 -4.65
CA LEU A 99 -1.87 15.43 -4.26
C LEU A 99 -1.33 16.24 -5.45
N VAL A 100 -0.42 15.65 -6.22
CA VAL A 100 0.16 16.28 -7.43
C VAL A 100 -0.92 16.55 -8.47
N ALA A 101 -1.83 15.60 -8.71
CA ALA A 101 -2.93 15.78 -9.64
C ALA A 101 -3.85 16.94 -9.21
N GLN A 102 -4.21 16.99 -7.93
CA GLN A 102 -5.07 18.05 -7.39
C GLN A 102 -4.42 19.44 -7.49
N ASP A 103 -3.15 19.56 -7.13
CA ASP A 103 -2.40 20.82 -7.28
C ASP A 103 -2.32 21.25 -8.75
N ASN A 104 -2.09 20.30 -9.67
CA ASN A 104 -2.05 20.59 -11.10
C ASN A 104 -3.40 21.07 -11.65
N ILE A 105 -4.51 20.42 -11.26
CA ILE A 105 -5.87 20.85 -11.64
C ILE A 105 -6.15 22.27 -11.14
N LYS A 106 -5.76 22.60 -9.90
CA LYS A 106 -5.93 23.95 -9.35
C LYS A 106 -5.16 25.02 -10.11
N ARG A 107 -3.95 24.69 -10.59
CA ARG A 107 -3.12 25.61 -11.39
C ARG A 107 -3.62 25.76 -12.83
N HIS A 108 -4.37 24.79 -13.33
CA HIS A 108 -4.84 24.70 -14.72
C HIS A 108 -6.31 24.26 -14.80
N PRO A 109 -7.26 25.14 -14.39
CA PRO A 109 -8.69 24.81 -14.33
C PRO A 109 -9.34 24.64 -15.71
#